data_AF-A0A0C9ZZP4-F1
#
_entry.id   AF-A0A0C9ZZP4-F1
#
_cell.length_a   1.000
_cell.length_b   1.000
_cell.length_c   1.000
_cell.angle_alpha   90.00
_cell.angle_beta   90.00
_cell.angle_gamma   90.00
#
_symmetry.space_group_name_H-M   'P 1'
#
loop_
_entity.id
_entity.type
_entity.pdbx_description
1 polymer ?
#
loop_
_entity_poly.entity_id
_entity_poly.type
_entity_poly.pdbx_seq_one_letter_code
_entity_poly.pdbx_strand_id
1 'polypeptide(L)'
;NMYLPYPNKSMMCLGDWYWNQGAHKSQESFKQLIDIVGGASFSPAAVAHALWDAIDDQLSHNQFDGDWPEWLREDHGWTCSLVTISVPFHSHVKDPGLKNYT
;
A
#
# COMPACT_ATOMS: atom_id res chain seq x y z
N ASN A 1 7.60 -9.21 21.82
CA ASN A 1 8.33 -8.07 21.23
C ASN A 1 7.31 -7.22 20.48
N MET A 2 7.20 -5.91 20.75
CA MET A 2 6.09 -5.05 20.27
C MET A 2 6.20 -4.68 18.78
N TYR A 3 7.35 -4.96 18.17
CA TYR A 3 7.66 -4.59 16.79
C TYR A 3 7.73 -5.80 15.84
N LEU A 4 7.39 -7.01 16.31
CA LEU A 4 7.47 -8.23 15.48
C LEU A 4 6.78 -8.02 14.13
N PRO A 5 7.38 -8.46 13.01
CA PRO A 5 8.65 -9.21 12.91
C PRO A 5 9.94 -8.39 13.13
N TYR A 6 9.85 -7.06 13.16
CA TYR A 6 11.02 -6.22 13.31
C TYR A 6 11.69 -6.38 14.69
N PRO A 7 13.04 -6.45 14.73
CA PRO A 7 13.81 -6.52 15.97
C PRO A 7 13.66 -5.28 16.87
N ASN A 8 13.45 -4.09 16.28
CA ASN A 8 13.31 -2.84 17.01
C ASN A 8 12.51 -1.79 16.21
N LYS A 9 12.20 -0.67 16.88
CA LYS A 9 11.44 0.45 16.31
C LYS A 9 12.09 1.05 15.06
N SER A 10 13.41 1.26 15.06
CA SER A 10 14.12 1.89 13.94
C SER A 10 14.03 1.05 12.66
N MET A 11 14.11 -0.27 12.79
CA MET A 11 13.93 -1.19 11.65
C MET A 11 12.50 -1.20 11.13
N MET A 12 11.51 -1.19 12.03
CA MET A 12 10.10 -1.07 11.66
C MET A 12 9.83 0.22 10.89
N CYS A 13 10.32 1.37 11.38
CA CYS A 13 10.16 2.64 10.68
C CYS A 13 10.87 2.66 9.32
N LEU A 14 12.03 2.00 9.20
CA LEU A 14 12.75 1.91 7.93
C LEU A 14 12.01 1.03 6.91
N GLY A 15 11.45 -0.10 7.36
CA GLY A 15 10.60 -0.97 6.53
C GLY A 15 9.31 -0.25 6.08
N ASP A 16 8.64 0.44 7.00
CA ASP A 16 7.47 1.27 6.70
C ASP A 16 7.78 2.33 5.63
N TRP A 17 8.88 3.06 5.79
CA TRP A 17 9.33 4.04 4.81
C TRP A 17 9.68 3.40 3.44
N TYR A 18 10.22 2.18 3.43
CA TYR A 18 10.52 1.48 2.19
C TYR A 18 9.23 1.17 1.41
N TRP A 19 8.25 0.56 2.08
CA TRP A 19 7.01 0.04 1.48
C TRP A 19 5.95 1.12 1.19
N ASN A 20 5.77 2.11 2.06
CA ASN A 20 4.59 3.00 2.02
C ASN A 20 4.81 4.33 1.29
N GLN A 21 6.01 4.63 0.82
CA GLN A 21 6.34 5.92 0.20
C GLN A 21 6.09 5.99 -1.32
N GLY A 22 5.45 4.96 -1.88
CA GLY A 22 5.16 4.85 -3.31
C GLY A 22 6.41 4.63 -4.18
N ALA A 23 6.18 4.44 -5.49
CA ALA A 23 7.24 4.16 -6.46
C ALA A 23 8.21 5.34 -6.67
N HIS A 24 7.74 6.58 -6.48
CA HIS A 24 8.56 7.79 -6.60
C HIS A 24 8.68 8.48 -5.25
N LYS A 25 9.84 8.33 -4.60
CA LYS A 25 10.10 8.94 -3.30
C LYS A 25 10.29 10.45 -3.45
N SER A 26 9.49 11.24 -2.72
CA SER A 26 9.53 12.70 -2.73
C SER A 26 10.66 13.28 -1.87
N GLN A 27 10.92 14.59 -1.98
CA GLN A 27 11.85 15.28 -1.07
C GLN A 27 11.40 15.18 0.39
N GLU A 28 10.10 15.20 0.64
CA GLU A 28 9.54 15.03 1.99
C GLU A 28 9.79 13.61 2.51
N SER A 29 9.61 12.61 1.65
CA SER A 29 9.97 11.21 1.95
C SER A 29 11.46 11.08 2.30
N PHE A 30 12.33 11.79 1.58
CA PHE A 30 13.76 11.81 1.90
C PHE A 30 14.04 12.42 3.28
N LYS A 31 13.36 13.52 3.66
CA LYS A 31 13.51 14.10 5.01
C LYS A 31 13.08 13.11 6.10
N GLN A 32 11.99 12.37 5.88
CA GLN A 32 11.55 11.32 6.79
C GLN A 32 12.59 10.21 6.95
N LEU A 33 13.27 9.80 5.87
CA LEU A 33 14.39 8.87 5.96
C LEU A 33 15.52 9.43 6.84
N ILE A 34 15.87 10.71 6.64
CA ILE A 34 16.91 11.37 7.44
C ILE A 34 16.55 11.40 8.93
N ASP A 35 15.28 11.66 9.26
CA ASP A 35 14.82 11.62 10.65
C ASP A 35 14.90 10.22 11.27
N ILE A 36 14.62 9.17 10.48
CA ILE A 36 14.74 7.77 10.93
C ILE A 36 16.21 7.41 11.21
N VAL A 37 17.11 7.68 10.26
CA VAL A 37 18.54 7.31 10.39
C VAL A 37 19.31 8.20 11.35
N GLY A 38 18.86 9.44 11.56
CA GLY A 38 19.41 10.39 12.53
C GLY A 38 18.93 10.15 13.96
N GLY A 39 17.96 9.26 14.17
CA GLY A 39 17.42 8.98 15.50
C GLY A 39 18.44 8.30 16.44
N ALA A 40 18.45 8.68 17.71
CA ALA A 40 19.39 8.15 18.71
C ALA A 40 19.29 6.63 18.95
N SER A 41 18.19 6.00 18.55
CA SER A 41 17.98 4.55 18.63
C SER A 41 18.34 3.81 17.34
N PHE A 42 18.72 4.53 16.29
CA PHE A 42 19.14 3.94 15.04
C PHE A 42 20.51 3.28 15.18
N SER A 43 20.60 2.02 14.78
CA SER A 43 21.85 1.26 14.77
C SER A 43 22.17 0.81 13.35
N PRO A 44 23.18 1.43 12.69
CA PRO A 44 23.59 1.02 11.36
C PRO A 44 24.02 -0.46 11.31
N ALA A 45 24.73 -0.93 12.34
CA ALA A 45 25.16 -2.31 12.44
C ALA A 45 23.97 -3.27 12.51
N ALA A 46 22.96 -2.95 13.32
CA ALA A 46 21.77 -3.79 13.42
C ALA A 46 21.02 -3.84 12.08
N VAL A 47 20.87 -2.70 11.39
CA VAL A 47 20.21 -2.61 10.07
C VAL A 47 20.96 -3.42 9.02
N ALA A 48 22.29 -3.38 9.01
CA ALA A 48 23.11 -4.14 8.08
C ALA A 48 23.05 -5.67 8.32
N HIS A 49 22.84 -6.09 9.57
CA HIS A 49 22.73 -7.51 9.95
C HIS A 49 21.28 -8.02 10.00
N ALA A 50 20.29 -7.17 9.74
CA ALA A 50 18.91 -7.60 9.72
C ALA A 50 18.66 -8.51 8.52
N LEU A 51 17.92 -9.59 8.75
CA LEU A 51 17.48 -10.52 7.72
C LEU A 51 16.24 -9.96 7.03
N TRP A 52 16.42 -8.89 6.23
CA TRP A 52 15.31 -8.17 5.58
C TRP A 52 14.42 -9.10 4.76
N ASP A 53 15.00 -10.00 3.96
CA ASP A 53 14.23 -10.98 3.19
C ASP A 53 13.36 -11.87 4.07
N ALA A 54 13.85 -12.30 5.24
CA ALA A 54 13.07 -13.12 6.16
C ALA A 54 11.97 -12.31 6.88
N ILE A 55 12.22 -11.04 7.15
CA ILE A 55 11.23 -10.12 7.71
C ILE A 55 10.11 -9.87 6.68
N ASP A 56 10.48 -9.56 5.45
CA ASP A 56 9.54 -9.32 4.35
C ASP A 56 8.77 -10.59 3.99
N ASP A 57 9.42 -11.76 4.00
CA ASP A 57 8.78 -13.07 3.84
C ASP A 57 7.75 -13.30 4.96
N GLN A 58 8.09 -13.05 6.21
CA GLN A 58 7.13 -13.20 7.31
C GLN A 58 5.97 -12.19 7.23
N LEU A 59 6.19 -11.00 6.66
CA LEU A 59 5.16 -10.00 6.44
C LEU A 59 4.29 -10.30 5.22
N SER A 60 4.86 -10.96 4.21
CA SER A 60 4.13 -11.38 3.01
C SER A 60 3.27 -12.62 3.27
N HIS A 61 3.67 -13.46 4.24
CA HIS A 61 2.88 -14.59 4.75
C HIS A 61 1.56 -14.09 5.33
N ASN A 62 0.55 -14.04 4.48
CA ASN A 62 -0.83 -13.88 4.86
C ASN A 62 -1.47 -15.27 4.90
N GLN A 63 -2.62 -15.43 5.58
CA GLN A 63 -3.39 -16.68 5.58
C GLN A 63 -3.90 -17.12 4.18
N PHE A 64 -3.54 -16.39 3.14
CA PHE A 64 -3.94 -16.57 1.75
C PHE A 64 -2.94 -17.39 0.93
N ASP A 65 -1.84 -17.88 1.52
CA ASP A 65 -0.90 -18.78 0.85
C ASP A 65 -1.55 -20.16 0.61
N GLY A 66 -2.19 -20.28 -0.55
CA GLY A 66 -2.86 -21.47 -1.04
C GLY A 66 -4.09 -21.10 -1.86
N ASP A 67 -5.23 -20.96 -1.19
CA ASP A 67 -6.50 -20.53 -1.79
C ASP A 67 -6.62 -19.02 -1.63
N TRP A 68 -6.14 -18.28 -2.62
CA TRP A 68 -6.35 -16.85 -2.70
C TRP A 68 -7.86 -16.62 -2.70
N PRO A 69 -8.41 -15.81 -1.77
CA PRO A 69 -9.79 -15.36 -1.91
C PRO A 69 -9.96 -14.75 -3.29
N GLU A 70 -11.09 -15.02 -3.93
CA GLU A 70 -11.35 -14.61 -5.32
C GLU A 70 -11.10 -13.11 -5.57
N TRP A 71 -11.22 -12.27 -4.53
CA TRP A 71 -10.95 -10.83 -4.53
C TRP A 71 -9.46 -10.42 -4.57
N LEU A 72 -8.51 -11.35 -4.48
CA LEU A 72 -7.06 -11.05 -4.45
C LEU A 72 -6.31 -11.62 -5.67
N ARG A 73 -7.00 -12.30 -6.60
CA ARG A 73 -6.44 -12.68 -7.90
C ARG A 73 -6.30 -11.44 -8.80
N GLU A 74 -5.37 -11.49 -9.76
CA GLU A 74 -4.77 -10.39 -10.56
C GLU A 74 -5.73 -9.41 -11.28
N ASP A 75 -7.05 -9.55 -11.12
CA ASP A 75 -8.10 -8.72 -11.69
C ASP A 75 -9.15 -8.18 -10.69
N HIS A 76 -9.07 -8.49 -9.37
CA HIS A 76 -10.27 -8.49 -8.52
C HIS A 76 -10.22 -7.86 -7.11
N GLY A 77 -9.34 -6.88 -6.84
CA GLY A 77 -9.44 -6.08 -5.59
C GLY A 77 -10.74 -5.26 -5.44
N TRP A 78 -11.53 -5.18 -6.52
CA TRP A 78 -12.82 -4.50 -6.58
C TRP A 78 -13.88 -5.49 -7.05
N THR A 79 -14.99 -5.61 -6.33
CA THR A 79 -16.19 -6.28 -6.86
C THR A 79 -16.82 -5.40 -7.92
N CYS A 80 -16.63 -5.74 -9.20
CA CYS A 80 -17.28 -5.05 -10.31
C CYS A 80 -18.71 -5.57 -10.49
N SER A 81 -19.70 -4.84 -10.00
CA SER A 81 -21.10 -5.06 -10.36
C SER A 81 -21.49 -4.14 -11.52
N LEU A 82 -22.18 -4.68 -12.53
CA LEU A 82 -22.81 -3.89 -13.57
C LEU A 82 -23.85 -2.97 -12.93
N VAL A 83 -23.65 -1.66 -12.99
CA VAL A 83 -24.58 -0.68 -12.42
C VAL A 83 -25.13 0.19 -13.53
N THR A 84 -26.45 0.34 -13.56
CA THR A 84 -27.08 1.32 -14.45
C THR A 84 -27.08 2.69 -13.77
N ILE A 85 -26.42 3.66 -14.39
CA ILE A 85 -26.47 5.06 -13.94
C ILE A 85 -27.40 5.88 -14.84
N SER A 86 -28.20 6.74 -14.22
CA SER A 86 -29.08 7.66 -14.93
C SER A 86 -28.47 9.07 -14.95
N VAL A 87 -28.07 9.52 -16.13
CA VAL A 87 -27.39 10.81 -16.32
C VAL A 87 -28.36 11.81 -16.96
N PRO A 88 -28.66 12.95 -16.32
CA PRO A 88 -29.52 13.98 -16.88
C PRO A 88 -28.75 14.87 -17.87
N PHE A 89 -29.30 15.00 -19.08
CA PHE A 89 -28.77 15.89 -20.11
C PHE A 89 -29.57 17.19 -20.18
N HIS A 90 -28.85 18.31 -20.23
CA HIS A 90 -29.44 19.65 -20.24
C HIS A 90 -30.22 19.95 -21.53
N SER A 91 -31.19 20.85 -21.46
CA SER A 91 -32.16 21.16 -22.53
C SER A 91 -31.58 21.66 -23.86
N HIS A 92 -30.31 22.03 -23.90
CA HIS A 92 -29.65 22.58 -25.08
C HIS A 92 -28.83 21.55 -25.87
N VAL A 93 -28.76 20.29 -25.42
CA VAL A 93 -28.18 19.23 -26.26
C VAL A 93 -29.22 18.69 -27.25
N LYS A 94 -28.74 18.04 -28.31
CA LYS A 94 -29.59 17.44 -29.35
C LYS A 94 -30.60 16.43 -28.82
N ASP A 95 -30.28 15.79 -27.70
CA ASP A 95 -31.12 14.77 -27.07
C ASP A 95 -31.10 15.00 -25.54
N PRO A 96 -31.97 15.89 -25.04
CA PRO A 96 -32.03 16.27 -23.62
C PRO A 96 -32.83 15.26 -22.80
N GLY A 97 -32.72 15.33 -21.47
CA GLY A 97 -33.45 14.44 -20.56
C GLY A 97 -32.58 13.34 -19.96
N LEU A 98 -33.21 12.41 -19.24
CA LEU A 98 -32.52 11.37 -18.47
C LEU A 98 -32.10 10.20 -19.37
N LYS A 99 -30.83 9.79 -19.31
CA LYS A 99 -30.32 8.64 -20.08
C LYS A 99 -29.66 7.62 -19.18
N ASN A 100 -29.95 6.35 -19.42
CA ASN A 100 -29.40 5.24 -18.66
C ASN A 100 -28.17 4.68 -19.38
N TYR A 101 -27.07 4.53 -18.65
CA TYR A 101 -25.83 3.90 -19.11
C TYR A 101 -25.55 2.70 -18.21
N THR A 102 -25.05 1.63 -18.81
CA THR A 102 -24.78 0.34 -18.15
C THR A 102 -23.37 -0.09 -18.50
#